data_AF-A0A1I0QZ99-F1
#
_entry.id   AF-A0A1I0QZ99-F1
#
_cell.length_a   1.000
_cell.length_b   1.000
_cell.length_c   1.000
_cell.angle_alpha   90.00
_cell.angle_beta   90.00
_cell.angle_gamma   90.00
#
_symmetry.space_group_name_H-M   'P 1'
#
loop_
_entity.id
_entity.type
_entity.pdbx_description
1 polymer ?
#
loop_
_entity_poly.entity_id
_entity_poly.type
_entity_poly.pdbx_seq_one_letter_code
_entity_poly.pdbx_strand_id
1 'polypeptide(L)'
;MKRKRFFLFLLAILFPALLPAQDLPIPTPQWRPVYHFTAPQNWLNDPNGLIYLDGVYHLYYQHNPLENKWGHMSWGHATSKDLLHWHHLPVAIPEIETKDTTTWIFSGSAVWDKHNSSGFGKDGKGPVVAIYTADQPKQQKESQFIAWSNDGGLTYTNYAANPVVDIQKKDFRDPSVIWLEEQQKWLMTVAVPAEHKIQFYGSSDLKNWHLLSEFGNQGDTRKIWECPSLTPLYVDGNPAKKKWLLMISSGNQDAATGMQYFTGDFDGTTFTNDKRKDEMMIVDYGRTFYAAIPYNHLPDNRQTMIGWLMPFDTPTSPWRGQMSIPRDLQLKTTAQGIRLYQQPAALLQASLDKLPAGKKLQLKPQTIQSTHLTLSTSQRFNSNANWVDVDFTIGTASDFGLKIAQEVIVGYNVQKEELYIKDGHDIQHLLVSPVDNKIRLQVLLDKSSVEVFVNGGEKVLTTLIFPDKAATGLSVFAENGSVKLNGLKGWNLE
;
A
#
# COMPACT_ATOMS: atom_id res chain seq x y z
N MET A 1 -65.00 -60.00 -16.97
CA MET A 1 -64.28 -58.96 -16.20
C MET A 1 -62.76 -59.13 -16.32
N LYS A 2 -62.09 -58.44 -17.24
CA LYS A 2 -60.64 -58.15 -17.19
C LYS A 2 -60.39 -56.81 -17.90
N ARG A 3 -59.97 -55.79 -17.15
CA ARG A 3 -59.74 -54.41 -17.60
C ARG A 3 -58.43 -54.34 -18.40
N LYS A 4 -58.48 -53.76 -19.62
CA LYS A 4 -57.30 -53.35 -20.39
C LYS A 4 -56.74 -52.05 -19.79
N ARG A 5 -55.44 -52.01 -19.50
CA ARG A 5 -54.71 -50.80 -19.07
C ARG A 5 -54.19 -50.08 -20.32
N PHE A 6 -54.59 -48.82 -20.52
CA PHE A 6 -53.95 -47.89 -21.46
C PHE A 6 -52.73 -47.27 -20.76
N PHE A 7 -51.56 -47.31 -21.41
CA PHE A 7 -50.37 -46.55 -21.03
C PHE A 7 -50.37 -45.25 -21.84
N LEU A 8 -50.51 -44.10 -21.17
CA LEU A 8 -50.24 -42.79 -21.77
C LEU A 8 -48.74 -42.51 -21.64
N PHE A 9 -48.05 -42.35 -22.78
CA PHE A 9 -46.72 -41.74 -22.82
C PHE A 9 -46.87 -40.23 -22.67
N LEU A 10 -46.42 -39.66 -21.56
CA LEU A 10 -46.23 -38.21 -21.43
C LEU A 10 -44.86 -37.84 -22.01
N LEU A 11 -44.85 -37.15 -23.15
CA LEU A 11 -43.66 -36.55 -23.74
C LEU A 11 -43.36 -35.25 -22.97
N ALA A 12 -42.39 -35.27 -22.06
CA ALA A 12 -41.91 -34.06 -21.39
C ALA A 12 -41.01 -33.28 -22.36
N ILE A 13 -41.53 -32.18 -22.91
CA ILE A 13 -40.74 -31.23 -23.70
C ILE A 13 -39.89 -30.42 -22.71
N LEU A 14 -38.60 -30.75 -22.62
CA LEU A 14 -37.58 -29.93 -21.96
C LEU A 14 -37.37 -28.67 -22.80
N PHE A 15 -37.96 -27.55 -22.37
CA PHE A 15 -37.51 -26.24 -22.81
C PHE A 15 -36.12 -25.98 -22.20
N PRO A 16 -35.08 -25.67 -22.99
CA PRO A 16 -33.84 -25.17 -22.43
C PRO A 16 -34.14 -23.81 -21.82
N ALA A 17 -34.02 -23.69 -20.50
CA ALA A 17 -33.96 -22.40 -19.85
C ALA A 17 -32.72 -21.68 -20.40
N LEU A 18 -32.93 -20.72 -21.29
CA LEU A 18 -31.93 -19.72 -21.65
C LEU A 18 -31.61 -18.96 -20.36
N LEU A 19 -30.56 -19.39 -19.67
CA LEU A 19 -29.91 -18.55 -18.67
C LEU A 19 -29.47 -17.28 -19.40
N PRO A 20 -29.88 -16.07 -18.98
CA PRO A 20 -29.32 -14.85 -19.53
C PRO A 20 -27.79 -14.94 -19.45
N ALA A 21 -27.12 -14.77 -20.59
CA ALA A 21 -25.69 -14.62 -20.62
C ALA A 21 -25.35 -13.47 -19.66
N GLN A 22 -24.63 -13.75 -18.58
CA GLN A 22 -24.01 -12.69 -17.80
C GLN A 22 -23.03 -11.99 -18.75
N ASP A 23 -23.32 -10.74 -19.10
CA ASP A 23 -22.38 -9.90 -19.83
C ASP A 23 -21.08 -9.83 -19.00
N LEU A 24 -20.04 -10.50 -19.48
CA LEU A 24 -18.72 -10.41 -18.85
C LEU A 24 -18.28 -8.94 -18.90
N PRO A 25 -17.76 -8.38 -17.79
CA PRO A 25 -17.36 -6.98 -17.77
C PRO A 25 -16.31 -6.70 -18.84
N ILE A 26 -16.49 -5.61 -19.60
CA ILE A 26 -15.54 -5.21 -20.64
C ILE A 26 -14.16 -4.96 -20.01
N PRO A 27 -13.08 -5.62 -20.47
CA PRO A 27 -11.74 -5.39 -19.95
C PRO A 27 -11.28 -3.94 -20.16
N THR A 28 -10.55 -3.40 -19.18
CA THR A 28 -10.08 -2.01 -19.18
C THR A 28 -8.54 -1.92 -19.10
N PRO A 29 -7.81 -2.44 -20.11
CA PRO A 29 -6.35 -2.46 -20.10
C PRO A 29 -5.72 -1.07 -20.13
N GLN A 30 -6.44 -0.04 -20.59
CA GLN A 30 -5.97 1.34 -20.65
C GLN A 30 -5.63 1.93 -19.27
N TRP A 31 -6.21 1.37 -18.20
CA TRP A 31 -6.00 1.80 -16.82
C TRP A 31 -5.13 0.85 -16.02
N ARG A 32 -4.68 -0.27 -16.62
CA ARG A 32 -3.85 -1.24 -15.91
C ARG A 32 -2.45 -0.65 -15.71
N PRO A 33 -2.00 -0.47 -14.46
CA PRO A 33 -0.68 0.10 -14.17
C PRO A 33 0.44 -0.70 -14.81
N VAL A 34 1.51 -0.02 -15.20
CA VAL A 34 2.69 -0.64 -15.81
C VAL A 34 3.86 -0.82 -14.82
N TYR A 35 3.91 -0.03 -13.75
CA TYR A 35 4.97 -0.12 -12.74
C TYR A 35 4.47 -0.13 -11.29
N HIS A 36 3.16 -0.18 -11.08
CA HIS A 36 2.52 -0.55 -9.82
C HIS A 36 2.02 -1.98 -9.84
N PHE A 37 2.10 -2.67 -8.70
CA PHE A 37 1.64 -4.05 -8.62
C PHE A 37 0.11 -4.13 -8.67
N THR A 38 -0.41 -5.02 -9.51
CA THR A 38 -1.80 -5.47 -9.52
C THR A 38 -1.84 -6.98 -9.53
N ALA A 39 -2.87 -7.59 -8.95
CA ALA A 39 -3.12 -9.00 -9.18
C ALA A 39 -3.36 -9.27 -10.69
N PRO A 40 -3.07 -10.47 -11.20
CA PRO A 40 -3.33 -10.80 -12.61
C PRO A 40 -4.80 -10.57 -13.01
N GLN A 41 -5.70 -10.90 -12.10
CA GLN A 41 -7.16 -10.76 -12.18
C GLN A 41 -7.71 -10.56 -10.77
N ASN A 42 -8.99 -10.23 -10.68
CA ASN A 42 -9.82 -10.16 -9.48
C ASN A 42 -9.39 -9.08 -8.46
N TRP A 43 -9.95 -9.17 -7.25
CA TRP A 43 -9.79 -8.19 -6.19
C TRP A 43 -8.46 -8.35 -5.44
N LEU A 44 -7.78 -7.24 -5.20
CA LEU A 44 -6.65 -7.10 -4.30
C LEU A 44 -6.89 -5.93 -3.34
N ASN A 45 -6.56 -6.11 -2.06
CA ASN A 45 -6.42 -5.01 -1.10
C ASN A 45 -5.05 -5.01 -0.40
N ASP A 46 -5.04 -5.09 0.92
CA ASP A 46 -3.89 -4.79 1.77
C ASP A 46 -2.66 -5.61 1.38
N PRO A 47 -1.46 -5.00 1.36
CA PRO A 47 -0.22 -5.75 1.34
C PRO A 47 -0.08 -6.53 2.66
N ASN A 48 0.38 -7.78 2.55
CA ASN A 48 0.59 -8.67 3.67
C ASN A 48 1.96 -9.31 3.60
N GLY A 49 2.44 -9.77 4.75
CA GLY A 49 3.62 -10.63 4.82
C GLY A 49 4.86 -10.07 4.13
N LEU A 50 5.02 -8.74 4.04
CA LEU A 50 6.15 -8.13 3.35
C LEU A 50 7.45 -8.57 4.03
N ILE A 51 8.22 -9.41 3.35
CA ILE A 51 9.47 -9.95 3.89
C ILE A 51 10.52 -10.04 2.79
N TYR A 52 11.75 -9.72 3.14
CA TYR A 52 12.91 -9.90 2.26
C TYR A 52 13.70 -11.15 2.67
N LEU A 53 13.88 -12.06 1.72
CA LEU A 53 14.55 -13.34 1.91
C LEU A 53 15.54 -13.57 0.78
N ASP A 54 16.81 -13.79 1.12
CA ASP A 54 17.85 -14.25 0.19
C ASP A 54 17.90 -13.49 -1.17
N GLY A 55 17.79 -12.16 -1.14
CA GLY A 55 17.83 -11.35 -2.36
C GLY A 55 16.46 -11.04 -2.98
N VAL A 56 15.37 -11.57 -2.41
CA VAL A 56 14.03 -11.53 -2.97
C VAL A 56 13.06 -10.84 -2.02
N TYR A 57 12.30 -9.89 -2.54
CA TYR A 57 11.17 -9.27 -1.87
C TYR A 57 9.92 -10.11 -2.11
N HIS A 58 9.26 -10.52 -1.04
CA HIS A 58 7.95 -11.17 -1.08
C HIS A 58 6.87 -10.14 -0.85
N LEU A 59 5.83 -10.18 -1.67
CA LEU A 59 4.61 -9.41 -1.52
C LEU A 59 3.47 -10.41 -1.44
N TYR A 60 2.96 -10.65 -0.24
CA TYR A 60 1.64 -11.26 -0.08
C TYR A 60 0.60 -10.14 -0.07
N TYR A 61 -0.65 -10.48 -0.31
CA TYR A 61 -1.71 -9.48 -0.33
C TYR A 61 -3.07 -10.13 -0.14
N GLN A 62 -4.00 -9.41 0.47
CA GLN A 62 -5.40 -9.80 0.53
C GLN A 62 -5.94 -9.92 -0.89
N HIS A 63 -6.51 -11.08 -1.20
CA HIS A 63 -6.92 -11.44 -2.55
C HIS A 63 -8.22 -12.23 -2.55
N ASN A 64 -9.13 -11.88 -3.47
CA ASN A 64 -10.21 -12.77 -3.86
C ASN A 64 -9.78 -13.52 -5.14
N PRO A 65 -9.48 -14.83 -5.09
CA PRO A 65 -9.07 -15.57 -6.28
C PRO A 65 -10.24 -15.90 -7.21
N LEU A 66 -11.50 -15.67 -6.81
CA LEU A 66 -12.70 -16.11 -7.51
C LEU A 66 -13.41 -14.97 -8.27
N GLU A 67 -13.43 -13.76 -7.71
CA GLU A 67 -14.24 -12.66 -8.25
C GLU A 67 -13.54 -11.29 -8.14
N ASN A 68 -13.89 -10.37 -9.05
CA ASN A 68 -13.41 -8.99 -9.05
C ASN A 68 -14.15 -8.08 -8.05
N LYS A 69 -14.40 -8.60 -6.83
CA LYS A 69 -15.05 -7.90 -5.71
C LYS A 69 -14.51 -8.42 -4.38
N TRP A 70 -14.71 -7.67 -3.31
CA TRP A 70 -14.31 -8.10 -1.96
C TRP A 70 -15.11 -9.35 -1.52
N GLY A 71 -14.43 -10.32 -0.89
CA GLY A 71 -14.94 -11.63 -0.49
C GLY A 71 -13.90 -12.74 -0.72
N HIS A 72 -14.12 -13.94 -0.18
CA HIS A 72 -13.23 -15.10 -0.38
C HIS A 72 -11.75 -14.81 -0.06
N MET A 73 -11.50 -14.06 1.02
CA MET A 73 -10.18 -13.52 1.29
C MET A 73 -9.15 -14.62 1.54
N SER A 74 -8.09 -14.56 0.74
CA SER A 74 -6.91 -15.42 0.74
C SER A 74 -5.66 -14.54 0.63
N TRP A 75 -4.49 -15.08 0.94
CA TRP A 75 -3.23 -14.41 0.63
C TRP A 75 -2.74 -14.78 -0.77
N GLY A 76 -2.84 -13.84 -1.72
CA GLY A 76 -2.10 -13.90 -2.97
C GLY A 76 -0.60 -13.73 -2.74
N HIS A 77 0.23 -14.03 -3.75
CA HIS A 77 1.69 -13.95 -3.59
C HIS A 77 2.39 -13.53 -4.89
N ALA A 78 3.36 -12.63 -4.77
CA ALA A 78 4.30 -12.29 -5.81
C ALA A 78 5.70 -12.07 -5.22
N THR A 79 6.72 -12.19 -6.06
CA THR A 79 8.11 -11.92 -5.67
C THR A 79 8.79 -10.97 -6.65
N SER A 80 9.78 -10.21 -6.17
CA SER A 80 10.59 -9.34 -7.01
C SER A 80 12.02 -9.27 -6.49
N LYS A 81 12.98 -8.94 -7.36
CA LYS A 81 14.36 -8.60 -6.97
C LYS A 81 14.60 -7.09 -6.91
N ASP A 82 13.68 -6.30 -7.46
CA ASP A 82 13.85 -4.86 -7.64
C ASP A 82 12.60 -4.03 -7.32
N LEU A 83 11.59 -4.67 -6.70
CA LEU A 83 10.29 -4.10 -6.35
C LEU A 83 9.47 -3.50 -7.51
N LEU A 84 9.88 -3.74 -8.77
CA LEU A 84 9.17 -3.29 -9.97
C LEU A 84 8.70 -4.47 -10.81
N HIS A 85 9.62 -5.40 -11.09
CA HIS A 85 9.32 -6.56 -11.91
C HIS A 85 8.87 -7.70 -11.00
N TRP A 86 7.56 -7.89 -10.94
CA TRP A 86 6.93 -8.88 -10.08
C TRP A 86 6.67 -10.19 -10.83
N HIS A 87 7.09 -11.29 -10.22
CA HIS A 87 6.71 -12.64 -10.62
C HIS A 87 5.51 -13.09 -9.78
N HIS A 88 4.35 -13.27 -10.42
CA HIS A 88 3.16 -13.79 -9.75
C HIS A 88 3.32 -15.27 -9.39
N LEU A 89 2.91 -15.63 -8.19
CA LEU A 89 2.94 -17.00 -7.67
C LEU A 89 1.51 -17.48 -7.39
N PRO A 90 1.30 -18.79 -7.16
CA PRO A 90 0.01 -19.29 -6.68
C PRO A 90 -0.41 -18.60 -5.37
N VAL A 91 -1.70 -18.70 -5.04
CA VAL A 91 -2.22 -18.31 -3.72
C VAL A 91 -1.43 -19.03 -2.64
N ALA A 92 -0.88 -18.27 -1.68
CA ALA A 92 -0.01 -18.79 -0.63
C ALA A 92 -0.80 -19.38 0.53
N ILE A 93 -1.88 -18.70 0.95
CA ILE A 93 -2.77 -19.15 2.02
C ILE A 93 -4.22 -18.97 1.54
N PRO A 94 -4.89 -20.04 1.06
CA PRO A 94 -6.28 -19.97 0.64
C PRO A 94 -7.23 -19.85 1.83
N GLU A 95 -8.44 -19.33 1.59
CA GLU A 95 -9.53 -19.45 2.55
C GLU A 95 -9.79 -20.92 2.94
N ILE A 96 -10.29 -21.11 4.16
CA ILE A 96 -10.56 -22.44 4.69
C ILE A 96 -12.07 -22.64 4.76
N GLU A 97 -12.58 -23.52 3.91
CA GLU A 97 -13.98 -23.94 3.95
C GLU A 97 -14.13 -25.26 4.72
N THR A 98 -15.02 -25.25 5.71
CA THR A 98 -15.47 -26.43 6.44
C THR A 98 -16.98 -26.49 6.40
N LYS A 99 -17.56 -27.63 6.81
CA LYS A 99 -19.02 -27.77 6.90
C LYS A 99 -19.66 -26.70 7.79
N ASP A 100 -18.99 -26.35 8.88
CA ASP A 100 -19.56 -25.50 9.93
C ASP A 100 -19.20 -24.02 9.74
N THR A 101 -18.05 -23.72 9.14
CA THR A 101 -17.58 -22.34 8.92
C THR A 101 -16.71 -22.15 7.69
N THR A 102 -16.69 -20.91 7.21
CA THR A 102 -15.67 -20.40 6.28
C THR A 102 -14.77 -19.48 7.07
N THR A 103 -13.46 -19.71 6.98
CA THR A 103 -12.45 -18.83 7.57
C THR A 103 -11.75 -18.08 6.44
N TRP A 104 -11.98 -16.77 6.41
CA TRP A 104 -11.27 -15.86 5.54
C TRP A 104 -9.91 -15.52 6.13
N ILE A 105 -8.90 -15.48 5.26
CA ILE A 105 -7.53 -15.15 5.63
C ILE A 105 -7.41 -13.64 5.47
N PHE A 106 -7.47 -12.92 6.59
CA PHE A 106 -7.32 -11.47 6.67
C PHE A 106 -5.86 -11.07 6.82
N SER A 107 -5.62 -9.76 6.85
CA SER A 107 -4.30 -9.17 6.82
C SER A 107 -3.40 -9.61 7.97
N GLY A 108 -2.09 -9.44 7.75
CA GLY A 108 -1.06 -9.84 8.69
C GLY A 108 0.36 -9.72 8.14
N SER A 109 1.30 -10.37 8.82
CA SER A 109 2.73 -10.24 8.60
C SER A 109 3.42 -11.60 8.44
N ALA A 110 4.66 -11.57 7.97
CA ALA A 110 5.51 -12.75 7.83
C ALA A 110 6.89 -12.42 8.40
N VAL A 111 7.46 -13.38 9.14
CA VAL A 111 8.78 -13.26 9.77
C VAL A 111 9.65 -14.45 9.43
N TRP A 112 10.96 -14.23 9.38
CA TRP A 112 11.92 -15.32 9.30
C TRP A 112 12.31 -15.73 10.71
N ASP A 113 11.85 -16.90 11.15
CA ASP A 113 12.21 -17.48 12.44
C ASP A 113 13.59 -18.13 12.37
N LYS A 114 14.63 -17.30 12.19
CA LYS A 114 16.02 -17.71 11.96
C LYS A 114 16.54 -18.70 12.99
N HIS A 115 16.10 -18.57 14.23
CA HIS A 115 16.53 -19.41 15.35
C HIS A 115 15.64 -20.63 15.59
N ASN A 116 14.63 -20.84 14.74
CA ASN A 116 13.64 -21.90 14.89
C ASN A 116 12.99 -21.91 16.29
N SER A 117 12.72 -20.73 16.82
CA SER A 117 12.08 -20.55 18.12
C SER A 117 10.68 -21.16 18.18
N SER A 118 10.00 -21.20 17.04
CA SER A 118 8.70 -21.88 16.88
C SER A 118 8.79 -23.40 16.89
N GLY A 119 9.95 -23.96 16.52
CA GLY A 119 10.16 -25.39 16.34
C GLY A 119 9.57 -25.95 15.03
N PHE A 120 9.12 -25.12 14.09
CA PHE A 120 8.58 -25.58 12.80
C PHE A 120 9.65 -25.85 11.73
N GLY A 121 10.87 -25.37 11.93
CA GLY A 121 11.99 -25.51 11.01
C GLY A 121 12.44 -26.95 10.80
N LYS A 122 12.96 -27.23 9.59
CA LYS A 122 13.55 -28.53 9.20
C LYS A 122 15.03 -28.39 8.90
N ASP A 123 15.77 -29.47 9.08
CA ASP A 123 17.18 -29.60 8.70
C ASP A 123 18.09 -28.48 9.24
N GLY A 124 17.79 -28.00 10.45
CA GLY A 124 18.54 -26.92 11.11
C GLY A 124 18.31 -25.52 10.52
N LYS A 125 17.33 -25.35 9.62
CA LYS A 125 16.97 -24.04 9.04
C LYS A 125 15.71 -23.48 9.70
N GLY A 126 15.73 -22.17 9.94
CA GLY A 126 14.58 -21.42 10.41
C GLY A 126 13.48 -21.29 9.35
N PRO A 127 12.19 -21.50 9.69
CA PRO A 127 11.07 -21.37 8.76
C PRO A 127 10.69 -19.90 8.54
N VAL A 128 9.90 -19.64 7.49
CA VAL A 128 9.10 -18.42 7.42
C VAL A 128 7.79 -18.68 8.13
N VAL A 129 7.37 -17.79 9.03
CA VAL A 129 6.10 -17.89 9.74
C VAL A 129 5.21 -16.72 9.34
N ALA A 130 4.04 -17.02 8.79
CA ALA A 130 2.97 -16.07 8.56
C ALA A 130 2.10 -15.99 9.81
N ILE A 131 1.75 -14.77 10.22
CA ILE A 131 0.85 -14.47 11.32
C ILE A 131 -0.25 -13.59 10.73
N TYR A 132 -1.49 -14.04 10.81
CA TYR A 132 -2.61 -13.44 10.10
C TYR A 132 -3.90 -13.51 10.90
N THR A 133 -4.84 -12.65 10.56
CA THR A 133 -6.18 -12.70 11.16
C THR A 133 -7.02 -13.77 10.46
N ALA A 134 -7.59 -14.70 11.22
CA ALA A 134 -8.66 -15.55 10.76
C ALA A 134 -10.00 -14.86 11.04
N ASP A 135 -10.65 -14.36 9.99
CA ASP A 135 -12.02 -13.86 10.09
C ASP A 135 -13.01 -15.02 9.88
N GLN A 136 -13.94 -15.15 10.81
CA GLN A 136 -14.95 -16.20 10.82
C GLN A 136 -16.34 -15.53 10.83
N PRO A 137 -16.88 -15.13 9.67
CA PRO A 137 -18.09 -14.31 9.59
C PRO A 137 -19.30 -14.89 10.31
N LYS A 138 -19.49 -16.23 10.24
CA LYS A 138 -20.62 -16.90 10.92
C LYS A 138 -20.52 -16.80 12.44
N GLN A 139 -19.30 -16.81 12.96
CA GLN A 139 -19.01 -16.70 14.39
C GLN A 139 -18.89 -15.25 14.85
N GLN A 140 -18.86 -14.28 13.92
CA GLN A 140 -18.61 -12.87 14.20
C GLN A 140 -17.33 -12.69 15.04
N LYS A 141 -16.26 -13.35 14.60
CA LYS A 141 -15.01 -13.44 15.37
C LYS A 141 -13.80 -13.30 14.47
N GLU A 142 -12.87 -12.44 14.90
CA GLU A 142 -11.53 -12.32 14.36
C GLU A 142 -10.51 -12.78 15.43
N SER A 143 -9.56 -13.62 15.04
CA SER A 143 -8.53 -14.16 15.95
C SER A 143 -7.21 -14.41 15.22
N GLN A 144 -6.10 -14.41 15.94
CA GLN A 144 -4.77 -14.44 15.33
C GLN A 144 -4.30 -15.88 15.13
N PHE A 145 -4.03 -16.24 13.88
CA PHE A 145 -3.59 -17.55 13.44
C PHE A 145 -2.13 -17.47 12.95
N ILE A 146 -1.44 -18.60 12.96
CA ILE A 146 -0.14 -18.73 12.31
C ILE A 146 -0.10 -19.90 11.32
N ALA A 147 0.74 -19.76 10.30
CA ALA A 147 1.14 -20.82 9.39
C ALA A 147 2.64 -20.73 9.13
N TRP A 148 3.28 -21.83 8.74
CA TRP A 148 4.73 -21.85 8.50
C TRP A 148 5.08 -22.43 7.14
N SER A 149 6.23 -21.99 6.61
CA SER A 149 6.82 -22.43 5.37
C SER A 149 8.29 -22.84 5.61
N ASN A 150 8.67 -23.99 5.04
CA ASN A 150 10.05 -24.47 4.98
C ASN A 150 10.64 -24.43 3.56
N ASP A 151 9.96 -23.78 2.61
CA ASP A 151 10.33 -23.69 1.20
C ASP A 151 10.55 -22.23 0.74
N GLY A 152 10.94 -21.36 1.68
CA GLY A 152 11.21 -19.95 1.39
C GLY A 152 9.95 -19.10 1.27
N GLY A 153 8.86 -19.48 1.92
CA GLY A 153 7.60 -18.73 1.90
C GLY A 153 6.72 -19.03 0.68
N LEU A 154 6.95 -20.11 -0.06
CA LEU A 154 6.16 -20.43 -1.25
C LEU A 154 4.88 -21.19 -0.91
N THR A 155 4.95 -22.13 0.03
CA THR A 155 3.79 -22.87 0.52
C THR A 155 3.73 -22.86 2.05
N TYR A 156 2.51 -22.76 2.58
CA TYR A 156 2.27 -22.65 4.02
C TYR A 156 1.49 -23.85 4.57
N THR A 157 1.90 -24.31 5.74
CA THR A 157 1.18 -25.29 6.56
C THR A 157 0.56 -24.59 7.76
N ASN A 158 -0.76 -24.68 7.91
CA ASN A 158 -1.48 -24.11 9.04
C ASN A 158 -1.07 -24.78 10.36
N TYR A 159 -0.94 -23.99 11.42
CA TYR A 159 -0.68 -24.52 12.75
C TYR A 159 -1.93 -25.18 13.33
N ALA A 160 -1.82 -26.46 13.70
CA ALA A 160 -2.94 -27.27 14.13
C ALA A 160 -3.62 -26.77 15.42
N ALA A 161 -2.91 -26.02 16.27
CA ALA A 161 -3.45 -25.48 17.52
C ALA A 161 -3.84 -23.99 17.42
N ASN A 162 -4.04 -23.46 16.21
CA ASN A 162 -4.64 -22.14 16.04
C ASN A 162 -6.03 -22.04 16.70
N PRO A 163 -6.45 -20.84 17.14
CA PRO A 163 -5.70 -19.57 17.15
C PRO A 163 -4.58 -19.51 18.20
N VAL A 164 -3.56 -18.68 17.96
CA VAL A 164 -2.51 -18.36 18.94
C VAL A 164 -2.87 -17.18 19.84
N VAL A 165 -3.77 -16.29 19.40
CA VAL A 165 -4.36 -15.23 20.23
C VAL A 165 -5.85 -15.10 19.88
N ASP A 166 -6.71 -15.25 20.87
CA ASP A 166 -8.16 -15.08 20.72
C ASP A 166 -8.74 -14.37 21.94
N ILE A 167 -9.21 -13.14 21.73
CA ILE A 167 -9.84 -12.31 22.77
C ILE A 167 -11.37 -12.31 22.65
N GLN A 168 -11.94 -13.21 21.84
CA GLN A 168 -13.38 -13.40 21.62
C GLN A 168 -14.09 -12.11 21.15
N LYS A 169 -13.47 -11.38 20.21
CA LYS A 169 -14.03 -10.16 19.62
C LYS A 169 -14.30 -10.30 18.13
N LYS A 170 -15.28 -9.55 17.66
CA LYS A 170 -15.57 -9.37 16.24
C LYS A 170 -14.48 -8.58 15.53
N ASP A 171 -14.02 -7.49 16.15
CA ASP A 171 -13.00 -6.61 15.58
C ASP A 171 -11.71 -6.75 16.39
N PHE A 172 -10.77 -7.56 15.88
CA PHE A 172 -9.44 -7.80 16.43
C PHE A 172 -8.51 -8.37 15.36
N ARG A 173 -7.71 -7.53 14.71
CA ARG A 173 -7.06 -7.90 13.45
C ARG A 173 -5.75 -7.18 13.15
N ASP A 174 -5.15 -7.65 12.06
CA ASP A 174 -3.97 -7.14 11.36
C ASP A 174 -2.68 -7.24 12.19
N PRO A 175 -2.25 -8.45 12.59
CA PRO A 175 -1.05 -8.64 13.41
C PRO A 175 0.22 -8.34 12.61
N SER A 176 0.95 -7.30 13.02
CA SER A 176 2.30 -6.98 12.56
C SER A 176 3.33 -7.51 13.57
N VAL A 177 4.15 -8.47 13.14
CA VAL A 177 5.15 -9.13 14.00
C VAL A 177 6.56 -8.77 13.56
N ILE A 178 7.40 -8.41 14.54
CA ILE A 178 8.84 -8.18 14.37
C ILE A 178 9.64 -8.94 15.44
N TRP A 179 10.93 -9.15 15.18
CA TRP A 179 11.89 -9.62 16.19
C TRP A 179 12.54 -8.43 16.89
N LEU A 180 12.54 -8.44 18.22
CA LEU A 180 13.24 -7.45 19.02
C LEU A 180 14.62 -7.99 19.43
N GLU A 181 15.66 -7.61 18.69
CA GLU A 181 17.03 -8.09 18.93
C GLU A 181 17.54 -7.81 20.35
N GLU A 182 17.26 -6.64 20.92
CA GLU A 182 17.73 -6.29 22.28
C GLU A 182 17.02 -7.13 23.36
N GLN A 183 15.72 -7.40 23.19
CA GLN A 183 14.90 -8.12 24.16
C GLN A 183 14.83 -9.64 23.90
N GLN A 184 15.38 -10.10 22.77
CA GLN A 184 15.36 -11.51 22.34
C GLN A 184 13.95 -12.11 22.37
N LYS A 185 12.97 -11.37 21.84
CA LYS A 185 11.57 -11.80 21.79
C LYS A 185 10.86 -11.31 20.53
N TRP A 186 9.80 -12.00 20.15
CA TRP A 186 8.84 -11.55 19.15
C TRP A 186 7.89 -10.53 19.75
N LEU A 187 7.60 -9.47 18.98
CA LEU A 187 6.60 -8.47 19.30
C LEU A 187 5.50 -8.53 18.24
N MET A 188 4.25 -8.71 18.66
CA MET A 188 3.07 -8.52 17.83
C MET A 188 2.43 -7.18 18.17
N THR A 189 2.13 -6.40 17.14
CA THR A 189 1.33 -5.17 17.17
C THR A 189 0.02 -5.46 16.44
N VAL A 190 -1.12 -5.38 17.12
CA VAL A 190 -2.42 -5.81 16.56
C VAL A 190 -3.52 -4.84 16.97
N ALA A 191 -4.49 -4.57 16.09
CA ALA A 191 -5.54 -3.60 16.32
C ALA A 191 -6.75 -4.22 17.03
N VAL A 192 -7.42 -3.41 17.85
CA VAL A 192 -8.82 -3.57 18.28
C VAL A 192 -9.61 -2.43 17.61
N PRO A 193 -10.00 -2.59 16.34
CA PRO A 193 -10.33 -1.50 15.44
C PRO A 193 -11.42 -0.55 15.94
N ALA A 194 -12.54 -1.09 16.40
CA ALA A 194 -13.68 -0.31 16.88
C ALA A 194 -13.42 0.40 18.22
N GLU A 195 -12.37 -0.01 18.95
CA GLU A 195 -11.98 0.62 20.21
C GLU A 195 -10.85 1.66 20.04
N HIS A 196 -10.32 1.83 18.83
CA HIS A 196 -9.19 2.74 18.55
C HIS A 196 -7.99 2.45 19.46
N LYS A 197 -7.67 1.15 19.57
CA LYS A 197 -6.56 0.64 20.37
C LYS A 197 -5.68 -0.28 19.54
N ILE A 198 -4.39 -0.22 19.85
CA ILE A 198 -3.37 -1.16 19.45
C ILE A 198 -2.92 -1.92 20.68
N GLN A 199 -2.87 -3.24 20.60
CA GLN A 199 -2.34 -4.09 21.65
C GLN A 199 -0.96 -4.61 21.24
N PHE A 200 -0.03 -4.61 22.19
CA PHE A 200 1.30 -5.17 22.02
C PHE A 200 1.39 -6.50 22.76
N TYR A 201 1.80 -7.57 22.09
CA TYR A 201 2.03 -8.88 22.69
C TYR A 201 3.48 -9.32 22.53
N GLY A 202 4.02 -10.00 23.54
CA GLY A 202 5.35 -10.61 23.53
C GLY A 202 5.29 -12.13 23.43
N SER A 203 6.19 -12.73 22.67
CA SER A 203 6.34 -14.19 22.59
C SER A 203 7.80 -14.60 22.44
N SER A 204 8.17 -15.74 23.02
CA SER A 204 9.46 -16.38 22.79
C SER A 204 9.43 -17.41 21.66
N ASP A 205 8.26 -17.83 21.18
CA ASP A 205 8.11 -19.00 20.30
C ASP A 205 7.05 -18.87 19.19
N LEU A 206 6.51 -17.65 18.99
CA LEU A 206 5.43 -17.31 18.04
C LEU A 206 4.08 -18.00 18.29
N LYS A 207 3.99 -18.90 19.28
CA LYS A 207 2.79 -19.69 19.60
C LYS A 207 2.12 -19.19 20.87
N ASN A 208 2.91 -18.90 21.89
CA ASN A 208 2.45 -18.43 23.18
C ASN A 208 2.68 -16.92 23.29
N TRP A 209 1.60 -16.16 23.36
CA TRP A 209 1.64 -14.70 23.38
C TRP A 209 1.10 -14.14 24.70
N HIS A 210 1.77 -13.13 25.23
CA HIS A 210 1.36 -12.42 26.44
C HIS A 210 1.14 -10.95 26.15
N LEU A 211 -0.02 -10.41 26.54
CA LEU A 211 -0.28 -8.97 26.43
C LEU A 211 0.74 -8.20 27.26
N LEU A 212 1.40 -7.23 26.62
CA LEU A 212 2.41 -6.37 27.22
C LEU A 212 1.80 -5.02 27.62
N SER A 213 1.17 -4.34 26.67
CA SER A 213 0.52 -3.05 26.90
C SER A 213 -0.45 -2.69 25.77
N GLU A 214 -1.14 -1.56 25.92
CA GLU A 214 -2.03 -0.99 24.92
C GLU A 214 -1.64 0.47 24.59
N PHE A 215 -1.86 0.87 23.35
CA PHE A 215 -1.80 2.26 22.90
C PHE A 215 -3.13 2.63 22.25
N GLY A 216 -3.70 3.79 22.59
CA GLY A 216 -4.97 4.22 22.00
C GLY A 216 -5.45 5.56 22.52
N ASN A 217 -6.60 6.01 22.00
CA ASN A 217 -7.22 7.30 22.34
C ASN A 217 -6.29 8.51 22.08
N GLN A 218 -5.55 8.48 20.97
CA GLN A 218 -4.64 9.55 20.52
C GLN A 218 -4.72 9.68 19.00
N GLY A 219 -4.43 10.86 18.46
CA GLY A 219 -4.55 11.14 17.03
C GLY A 219 -6.00 11.11 16.57
N ASP A 220 -6.22 10.64 15.34
CA ASP A 220 -7.56 10.52 14.76
C ASP A 220 -8.26 9.23 15.21
N THR A 221 -9.31 9.36 16.02
CA THR A 221 -10.16 8.27 16.49
C THR A 221 -11.59 8.35 15.95
N ARG A 222 -11.79 9.03 14.82
CA ARG A 222 -13.13 9.17 14.20
C ARG A 222 -13.54 7.94 13.39
N LYS A 223 -12.59 7.08 13.04
CA LYS A 223 -12.76 5.88 12.21
C LYS A 223 -12.00 4.72 12.84
N ILE A 224 -12.37 3.50 12.46
CA ILE A 224 -11.72 2.29 12.96
C ILE A 224 -10.22 2.29 12.64
N TRP A 225 -9.44 1.62 13.49
CA TRP A 225 -7.99 1.49 13.34
C TRP A 225 -7.60 0.12 12.78
N GLU A 226 -6.81 0.11 11.72
CA GLU A 226 -6.43 -1.10 10.98
C GLU A 226 -4.94 -1.08 10.63
N CYS A 227 -4.40 -2.23 10.26
CA CYS A 227 -3.05 -2.44 9.76
C CYS A 227 -1.97 -1.68 10.55
N PRO A 228 -1.87 -1.90 11.88
CA PRO A 228 -0.85 -1.23 12.67
C PRO A 228 0.52 -1.81 12.35
N SER A 229 1.55 -0.97 12.38
CA SER A 229 2.94 -1.43 12.33
C SER A 229 3.82 -0.59 13.24
N LEU A 230 4.72 -1.24 13.98
CA LEU A 230 5.68 -0.58 14.86
C LEU A 230 7.09 -0.88 14.35
N THR A 231 7.82 0.15 13.92
CA THR A 231 9.12 -0.03 13.25
C THR A 231 10.17 0.94 13.80
N PRO A 232 11.39 0.48 14.10
CA PRO A 232 12.47 1.36 14.55
C PRO A 232 13.10 2.10 13.36
N LEU A 233 13.36 3.38 13.54
CA LEU A 233 14.01 4.26 12.56
C LEU A 233 15.07 5.14 13.22
N TYR A 234 16.12 5.45 12.47
CA TYR A 234 17.15 6.38 12.89
C TYR A 234 16.82 7.81 12.42
N VAL A 235 16.80 8.74 13.37
CA VAL A 235 16.54 10.16 13.11
C VAL A 235 17.74 10.78 12.42
N ASP A 236 17.50 11.42 11.27
CA ASP A 236 18.53 12.01 10.40
C ASP A 236 19.62 11.01 9.97
N GLY A 237 19.29 9.72 9.96
CA GLY A 237 20.25 8.64 9.67
C GLY A 237 21.30 8.41 10.77
N ASN A 238 21.13 8.99 11.96
CA ASN A 238 22.06 8.84 13.08
C ASN A 238 21.72 7.59 13.92
N PRO A 239 22.56 6.55 13.94
CA PRO A 239 22.29 5.32 14.71
C PRO A 239 22.15 5.53 16.22
N ALA A 240 22.72 6.61 16.77
CA ALA A 240 22.59 6.96 18.18
C ALA A 240 21.23 7.59 18.53
N LYS A 241 20.41 7.93 17.53
CA LYS A 241 19.08 8.53 17.70
C LYS A 241 18.02 7.61 17.10
N LYS A 242 17.72 6.52 17.80
CA LYS A 242 16.62 5.59 17.46
C LYS A 242 15.29 6.15 17.97
N LYS A 243 14.27 6.13 17.12
CA LYS A 243 12.86 6.35 17.48
C LYS A 243 12.01 5.25 16.86
N TRP A 244 10.83 5.03 17.42
CA TRP A 244 9.86 4.09 16.92
C TRP A 244 8.76 4.83 16.17
N LEU A 245 8.42 4.33 14.99
CA LEU A 245 7.31 4.79 14.17
C LEU A 245 6.17 3.79 14.31
N LEU A 246 5.06 4.21 14.91
CA LEU A 246 3.80 3.47 14.92
C LEU A 246 2.92 4.05 13.80
N MET A 247 2.64 3.28 12.75
CA MET A 247 1.68 3.66 11.70
C MET A 247 0.36 2.93 11.90
N ILE A 248 -0.74 3.60 11.59
CA ILE A 248 -2.10 3.08 11.74
C ILE A 248 -2.95 3.55 10.55
N SER A 249 -3.64 2.61 9.91
CA SER A 249 -4.65 2.92 8.91
C SER A 249 -5.96 3.29 9.61
N SER A 250 -6.63 4.35 9.13
CA SER A 250 -7.85 4.89 9.70
C SER A 250 -8.88 5.15 8.60
N GLY A 251 -9.92 4.32 8.55
CA GLY A 251 -10.88 4.30 7.45
C GLY A 251 -12.23 3.74 7.86
N ASN A 252 -13.29 4.08 7.12
CA ASN A 252 -14.58 3.40 7.15
C ASN A 252 -15.20 3.49 5.75
N GLN A 253 -16.31 2.78 5.49
CA GLN A 253 -16.96 2.83 4.18
C GLN A 253 -17.57 4.22 3.86
N ASP A 254 -17.84 5.05 4.88
CA ASP A 254 -18.62 6.28 4.76
C ASP A 254 -17.79 7.59 4.77
N ALA A 255 -16.45 7.52 4.89
CA ALA A 255 -15.57 8.69 4.87
C ALA A 255 -14.23 8.40 4.20
N ALA A 256 -13.56 9.45 3.69
CA ALA A 256 -12.26 9.33 3.01
C ALA A 256 -11.25 8.60 3.89
N THR A 257 -10.63 7.52 3.39
CA THR A 257 -9.65 6.75 4.15
C THR A 257 -8.33 7.50 4.26
N GLY A 258 -7.48 7.07 5.20
CA GLY A 258 -6.16 7.66 5.37
C GLY A 258 -5.33 6.91 6.39
N MET A 259 -4.10 7.38 6.58
CA MET A 259 -3.16 6.78 7.52
C MET A 259 -2.55 7.87 8.40
N GLN A 260 -2.40 7.54 9.69
CA GLN A 260 -1.72 8.37 10.66
C GLN A 260 -0.50 7.65 11.22
N TYR A 261 0.41 8.42 11.82
CA TYR A 261 1.56 7.86 12.51
C TYR A 261 1.85 8.56 13.83
N PHE A 262 2.64 7.89 14.66
CA PHE A 262 3.16 8.40 15.93
C PHE A 262 4.65 8.12 15.97
N THR A 263 5.44 9.11 16.37
CA THR A 263 6.85 8.90 16.74
C THR A 263 6.94 8.75 18.25
N GLY A 264 7.79 7.87 18.73
CA GLY A 264 7.92 7.66 20.16
C GLY A 264 9.07 6.75 20.54
N ASP A 265 9.07 6.37 21.81
CA ASP A 265 9.98 5.37 22.36
C ASP A 265 9.21 4.08 22.66
N PHE A 266 9.86 2.93 22.47
CA PHE A 266 9.33 1.63 22.86
C PHE A 266 10.39 0.92 23.69
N ASP A 267 10.04 0.58 24.93
CA ASP A 267 10.96 0.00 25.92
C ASP A 267 11.02 -1.54 25.89
N GLY A 268 10.36 -2.14 24.90
CA GLY A 268 10.14 -3.58 24.82
C GLY A 268 8.75 -4.02 25.31
N THR A 269 7.99 -3.13 25.95
CA THR A 269 6.66 -3.42 26.52
C THR A 269 5.66 -2.35 26.13
N THR A 270 5.99 -1.06 26.29
CA THR A 270 5.10 0.08 26.13
C THR A 270 5.63 1.09 25.11
N PHE A 271 4.75 1.53 24.20
CA PHE A 271 5.02 2.64 23.30
C PHE A 271 4.60 3.97 23.93
N THR A 272 5.54 4.91 24.03
CA THR A 272 5.32 6.26 24.55
C THR A 272 5.43 7.27 23.42
N ASN A 273 4.30 7.91 23.06
CA ASN A 273 4.23 8.91 22.01
C ASN A 273 4.99 10.20 22.41
N ASP A 274 5.80 10.73 21.50
CA ASP A 274 6.55 11.98 21.69
C ASP A 274 5.63 13.22 21.65
N LYS A 275 4.50 13.11 20.94
CA LYS A 275 3.59 14.23 20.68
C LYS A 275 2.41 14.27 21.63
N ARG A 276 1.71 15.41 21.64
CA ARG A 276 0.44 15.52 22.37
C ARG A 276 -0.59 14.58 21.77
N LYS A 277 -1.50 14.10 22.61
CA LYS A 277 -2.55 13.15 22.22
C LYS A 277 -3.46 13.67 21.10
N ASP A 278 -3.62 14.97 20.96
CA ASP A 278 -4.47 15.64 19.97
C ASP A 278 -3.75 15.97 18.65
N GLU A 279 -2.43 15.81 18.58
CA GLU A 279 -1.65 16.09 17.37
C GLU A 279 -1.77 14.91 16.39
N MET A 280 -2.44 15.14 15.26
CA MET A 280 -2.53 14.17 14.17
C MET A 280 -1.37 14.35 13.20
N MET A 281 -0.64 13.27 12.95
CA MET A 281 0.44 13.22 11.98
C MET A 281 0.02 12.27 10.86
N ILE A 282 0.07 12.73 9.62
CA ILE A 282 -0.50 12.03 8.46
C ILE A 282 0.62 11.37 7.66
N VAL A 283 0.43 10.10 7.27
CA VAL A 283 1.40 9.37 6.42
C VAL A 283 1.29 9.83 4.98
N ASP A 284 0.08 9.89 4.43
CA ASP A 284 -0.18 10.37 3.07
C ASP A 284 -1.43 11.25 3.08
N TYR A 285 -1.34 12.41 2.42
CA TYR A 285 -2.41 13.42 2.39
C TYR A 285 -3.42 13.18 1.27
N GLY A 286 -3.17 12.19 0.42
CA GLY A 286 -4.09 11.75 -0.61
C GLY A 286 -5.16 10.81 -0.07
N ARG A 287 -6.18 10.55 -0.89
CA ARG A 287 -7.41 9.87 -0.46
C ARG A 287 -7.41 8.36 -0.59
N THR A 288 -6.38 7.78 -1.20
CA THR A 288 -6.40 6.36 -1.57
C THR A 288 -5.32 5.54 -0.89
N PHE A 289 -4.30 6.16 -0.29
CA PHE A 289 -3.19 5.42 0.32
C PHE A 289 -3.60 4.84 1.69
N TYR A 290 -3.64 3.51 1.78
CA TYR A 290 -4.15 2.77 2.93
C TYR A 290 -3.36 1.48 3.20
N ALA A 291 -3.55 0.89 4.38
CA ALA A 291 -3.01 -0.42 4.75
C ALA A 291 -1.49 -0.59 4.55
N ALA A 292 -0.72 0.52 4.61
CA ALA A 292 0.71 0.45 4.34
C ALA A 292 1.50 -0.17 5.48
N ILE A 293 2.30 -1.17 5.17
CA ILE A 293 3.16 -1.86 6.12
C ILE A 293 4.61 -1.89 5.62
N PRO A 294 5.61 -1.84 6.52
CA PRO A 294 7.02 -1.98 6.15
C PRO A 294 7.39 -3.45 5.93
N TYR A 295 8.45 -3.66 5.14
CA TYR A 295 9.08 -4.96 4.96
C TYR A 295 9.83 -5.41 6.21
N ASN A 296 9.63 -6.66 6.59
CA ASN A 296 10.52 -7.36 7.50
C ASN A 296 11.82 -7.76 6.81
N HIS A 297 12.89 -7.79 7.61
CA HIS A 297 14.18 -8.39 7.27
C HIS A 297 14.90 -7.73 6.07
N LEU A 298 14.70 -6.43 5.85
CA LEU A 298 15.51 -5.67 4.91
C LEU A 298 16.95 -5.51 5.42
N PRO A 299 17.95 -5.55 4.51
CA PRO A 299 19.34 -5.28 4.88
C PRO A 299 19.59 -3.80 5.19
N ASP A 300 20.75 -3.52 5.81
CA ASP A 300 21.29 -2.18 6.02
C ASP A 300 20.41 -1.24 6.85
N ASN A 301 19.57 -1.79 7.74
CA ASN A 301 18.58 -1.06 8.54
C ASN A 301 17.60 -0.22 7.70
N ARG A 302 17.49 -0.50 6.41
CA ARG A 302 16.53 0.17 5.53
C ARG A 302 15.12 -0.21 5.95
N GLN A 303 14.22 0.75 5.88
CA GLN A 303 12.79 0.54 6.05
C GLN A 303 12.09 0.99 4.77
N THR A 304 11.45 0.05 4.09
CA THR A 304 10.66 0.29 2.88
C THR A 304 9.25 -0.22 3.13
N MET A 305 8.23 0.57 2.80
CA MET A 305 6.82 0.16 2.88
C MET A 305 6.16 0.08 1.51
N ILE A 306 5.08 -0.68 1.43
CA ILE A 306 4.11 -0.66 0.33
C ILE A 306 2.74 -0.44 0.95
N GLY A 307 1.91 0.40 0.32
CA GLY A 307 0.51 0.61 0.68
C GLY A 307 -0.44 0.14 -0.40
N TRP A 308 -1.68 -0.14 -0.03
CA TRP A 308 -2.77 -0.33 -0.98
C TRP A 308 -3.30 1.02 -1.44
N LEU A 309 -3.51 1.16 -2.75
CA LEU A 309 -4.28 2.27 -3.30
C LEU A 309 -5.74 1.85 -3.35
N MET A 310 -6.46 2.16 -2.27
CA MET A 310 -7.85 1.82 -2.05
C MET A 310 -8.71 2.29 -3.24
N PRO A 311 -9.30 1.37 -4.02
CA PRO A 311 -10.23 1.71 -5.06
C PRO A 311 -11.54 2.14 -4.41
N PHE A 312 -12.03 3.32 -4.80
CA PHE A 312 -13.43 3.68 -4.66
C PHE A 312 -14.28 2.89 -5.68
N ASP A 313 -15.33 3.49 -6.22
CA ASP A 313 -16.04 2.92 -7.37
C ASP A 313 -15.19 3.06 -8.66
N THR A 314 -14.22 2.17 -8.83
CA THR A 314 -13.26 2.22 -9.93
C THR A 314 -13.70 1.36 -11.11
N PRO A 315 -13.58 1.84 -12.35
CA PRO A 315 -14.05 1.14 -13.55
C PRO A 315 -13.05 0.08 -14.06
N THR A 316 -12.43 -0.72 -13.18
CA THR A 316 -11.37 -1.66 -13.56
C THR A 316 -11.86 -3.09 -13.75
N SER A 317 -11.45 -3.72 -14.85
CA SER A 317 -11.71 -5.12 -15.20
C SER A 317 -10.56 -5.72 -16.02
N PRO A 318 -10.17 -6.99 -15.84
CA PRO A 318 -10.72 -7.98 -14.92
C PRO A 318 -10.06 -7.94 -13.53
N TRP A 319 -9.50 -6.80 -13.11
CA TRP A 319 -8.75 -6.63 -11.87
C TRP A 319 -9.31 -5.45 -11.06
N ARG A 320 -9.03 -5.40 -9.76
CA ARG A 320 -9.38 -4.27 -8.89
C ARG A 320 -8.40 -4.14 -7.73
N GLY A 321 -8.03 -2.90 -7.44
CA GLY A 321 -7.00 -2.56 -6.45
C GLY A 321 -5.59 -2.65 -7.01
N GLN A 322 -4.70 -1.81 -6.51
CA GLN A 322 -3.28 -1.80 -6.85
C GLN A 322 -2.44 -1.42 -5.62
N MET A 323 -1.16 -1.76 -5.64
CA MET A 323 -0.21 -1.30 -4.63
C MET A 323 0.38 0.06 -5.03
N SER A 324 0.81 0.85 -4.05
CA SER A 324 1.62 2.04 -4.25
C SER A 324 3.00 1.69 -4.78
N ILE A 325 3.75 2.71 -5.21
CA ILE A 325 5.21 2.58 -5.33
C ILE A 325 5.78 2.18 -3.96
N PRO A 326 6.82 1.33 -3.89
CA PRO A 326 7.55 1.11 -2.65
C PRO A 326 8.20 2.40 -2.16
N ARG A 327 8.08 2.70 -0.86
CA ARG A 327 8.58 3.95 -0.26
C ARG A 327 9.58 3.67 0.84
N ASP A 328 10.79 4.20 0.70
CA ASP A 328 11.77 4.24 1.79
C ASP A 328 11.34 5.26 2.84
N LEU A 329 11.46 4.87 4.12
CA LEU A 329 11.05 5.64 5.29
C LEU A 329 12.26 6.25 5.99
N GLN A 330 12.12 7.51 6.39
CA GLN A 330 13.11 8.21 7.21
C GLN A 330 12.40 9.06 8.27
N LEU A 331 13.03 9.21 9.43
CA LEU A 331 12.67 10.26 10.39
C LEU A 331 13.67 11.40 10.26
N LYS A 332 13.19 12.63 10.14
CA LYS A 332 14.05 13.83 10.09
C LYS A 332 13.69 14.83 11.16
N THR A 333 14.69 15.55 11.67
CA THR A 333 14.48 16.69 12.56
C THR A 333 14.02 17.90 11.76
N THR A 334 12.87 18.48 12.12
CA THR A 334 12.37 19.74 11.55
C THR A 334 12.09 20.77 12.64
N ALA A 335 11.76 22.01 12.26
CA ALA A 335 11.35 23.05 13.19
C ALA A 335 10.09 22.68 14.00
N GLN A 336 9.27 21.75 13.50
CA GLN A 336 8.06 21.24 14.16
C GLN A 336 8.32 19.94 14.96
N GLY A 337 9.58 19.53 15.06
CA GLY A 337 10.02 18.28 15.71
C GLY A 337 10.34 17.19 14.71
N ILE A 338 10.42 15.94 15.18
CA ILE A 338 10.70 14.80 14.30
C ILE A 338 9.49 14.56 13.38
N ARG A 339 9.76 14.32 12.08
CA ARG A 339 8.77 14.11 11.02
C ARG A 339 9.14 12.91 10.16
N LEU A 340 8.12 12.17 9.71
CA LEU A 340 8.25 11.14 8.69
C LEU A 340 8.55 11.78 7.33
N TYR A 341 9.57 11.27 6.66
CA TYR A 341 9.88 11.54 5.27
C TYR A 341 9.79 10.23 4.48
N GLN A 342 9.25 10.33 3.27
CA GLN A 342 9.07 9.20 2.36
C GLN A 342 9.67 9.51 1.00
N GLN A 343 10.36 8.55 0.40
CA GLN A 343 10.81 8.66 -0.98
C GLN A 343 10.50 7.36 -1.71
N PRO A 344 10.21 7.38 -3.03
CA PRO A 344 10.23 6.16 -3.82
C PRO A 344 11.55 5.42 -3.56
N ALA A 345 11.45 4.11 -3.35
CA ALA A 345 12.55 3.34 -2.80
C ALA A 345 13.82 3.49 -3.66
N ALA A 346 14.97 3.68 -3.02
CA ALA A 346 16.22 4.05 -3.70
C ALA A 346 16.65 3.01 -4.76
N LEU A 347 16.30 1.73 -4.56
CA LEU A 347 16.60 0.68 -5.52
C LEU A 347 15.93 0.87 -6.90
N LEU A 348 14.82 1.62 -6.95
CA LEU A 348 14.09 1.89 -8.19
C LEU A 348 14.91 2.78 -9.12
N GLN A 349 15.79 3.62 -8.56
CA GLN A 349 16.67 4.49 -9.34
C GLN A 349 17.56 3.69 -10.30
N ALA A 350 18.03 2.51 -9.88
CA ALA A 350 18.85 1.66 -10.75
C ALA A 350 18.07 1.18 -11.99
N SER A 351 16.75 0.96 -11.86
CA SER A 351 15.88 0.60 -13.00
C SER A 351 15.64 1.81 -13.90
N LEU A 352 15.40 2.99 -13.33
CA LEU A 352 15.29 4.24 -14.08
C LEU A 352 16.57 4.58 -14.86
N ASP A 353 17.73 4.35 -14.25
CA ASP A 353 19.04 4.61 -14.86
C ASP A 353 19.39 3.64 -15.98
N LYS A 354 18.80 2.43 -16.00
CA LYS A 354 18.97 1.46 -17.09
C LYS A 354 18.09 1.76 -18.31
N LEU A 355 17.12 2.66 -18.20
CA LEU A 355 16.24 2.97 -19.34
C LEU A 355 17.03 3.55 -20.53
N PRO A 356 16.64 3.23 -21.78
CA PRO A 356 17.24 3.81 -22.97
C PRO A 356 17.15 5.34 -22.99
N ALA A 357 18.09 6.02 -23.66
CA ALA A 357 18.09 7.49 -23.75
C ALA A 357 16.78 8.06 -24.34
N GLY A 358 16.12 7.33 -25.24
CA GLY A 358 14.82 7.74 -25.81
C GLY A 358 13.65 7.72 -24.82
N LYS A 359 13.79 7.00 -23.71
CA LYS A 359 12.83 6.93 -22.59
C LYS A 359 13.16 7.92 -21.46
N LYS A 360 14.21 8.73 -21.62
CA LYS A 360 14.64 9.72 -20.64
C LYS A 360 14.48 11.13 -21.20
N LEU A 361 14.12 12.06 -20.33
CA LEU A 361 14.10 13.48 -20.59
C LEU A 361 14.97 14.18 -19.56
N GLN A 362 15.79 15.13 -20.02
CA GLN A 362 16.51 16.04 -19.13
C GLN A 362 16.43 17.45 -19.69
N LEU A 363 15.89 18.38 -18.90
CA LEU A 363 15.84 19.80 -19.24
C LEU A 363 16.86 20.56 -18.41
N LYS A 364 17.58 21.47 -19.09
CA LYS A 364 18.48 22.42 -18.45
C LYS A 364 17.67 23.52 -17.74
N PRO A 365 18.29 24.24 -16.78
CA PRO A 365 17.63 25.37 -16.14
C PRO A 365 17.11 26.38 -17.15
N GLN A 366 15.85 26.80 -17.01
CA GLN A 366 15.21 27.79 -17.86
C GLN A 366 14.03 28.46 -17.14
N THR A 367 13.58 29.59 -17.67
CA THR A 367 12.43 30.32 -17.11
C THR A 367 11.20 30.03 -17.97
N ILE A 368 10.11 29.64 -17.33
CA ILE A 368 8.80 29.49 -17.98
C ILE A 368 8.01 30.77 -17.71
N GLN A 369 7.53 31.45 -18.76
CA GLN A 369 6.85 32.75 -18.67
C GLN A 369 5.45 32.67 -19.25
N SER A 370 4.42 32.75 -18.39
CA SER A 370 2.99 32.82 -18.76
C SER A 370 2.62 31.91 -19.93
N THR A 371 3.04 30.65 -19.88
CA THR A 371 2.96 29.72 -21.00
C THR A 371 3.01 28.26 -20.53
N HIS A 372 2.74 27.36 -21.46
CA HIS A 372 2.95 25.92 -21.31
C HIS A 372 4.17 25.49 -22.13
N LEU A 373 5.12 24.82 -21.46
CA LEU A 373 6.18 24.10 -22.14
C LEU A 373 5.77 22.63 -22.29
N THR A 374 5.31 22.27 -23.48
CA THR A 374 4.98 20.88 -23.82
C THR A 374 6.26 20.04 -23.90
N LEU A 375 6.29 18.95 -23.12
CA LEU A 375 7.42 18.02 -23.04
C LEU A 375 7.18 16.72 -23.83
N SER A 376 5.92 16.38 -24.06
CA SER A 376 5.52 15.25 -24.87
C SER A 376 5.63 15.55 -26.38
N THR A 377 6.07 14.56 -27.14
CA THR A 377 6.00 14.53 -28.61
C THR A 377 5.23 13.30 -29.05
N SER A 378 4.89 13.17 -30.34
CA SER A 378 4.24 11.96 -30.86
C SER A 378 4.99 10.66 -30.59
N GLN A 379 6.29 10.73 -30.24
CA GLN A 379 7.15 9.57 -30.00
C GLN A 379 7.65 9.46 -28.55
N ARG A 380 7.48 10.46 -27.68
CA ARG A 380 8.04 10.47 -26.32
C ARG A 380 7.10 11.13 -25.32
N PHE A 381 7.03 10.56 -24.11
CA PHE A 381 6.20 11.05 -22.99
C PHE A 381 4.71 11.27 -23.36
N ASN A 382 4.23 10.60 -24.40
CA ASN A 382 2.83 10.61 -24.84
C ASN A 382 2.10 9.35 -24.37
N SER A 383 2.27 9.05 -23.09
CA SER A 383 1.69 7.91 -22.39
C SER A 383 1.33 8.31 -20.98
N ASN A 384 0.43 7.58 -20.32
CA ASN A 384 0.09 7.78 -18.91
C ASN A 384 0.93 6.84 -18.03
N ALA A 385 2.25 6.87 -18.22
CA ALA A 385 3.22 6.05 -17.51
C ALA A 385 4.57 6.79 -17.46
N ASN A 386 4.62 7.88 -16.69
CA ASN A 386 5.80 8.72 -16.59
C ASN A 386 6.15 9.04 -15.14
N TRP A 387 7.44 9.07 -14.88
CA TRP A 387 8.00 9.60 -13.65
C TRP A 387 8.69 10.92 -13.96
N VAL A 388 8.41 11.98 -13.18
CA VAL A 388 9.04 13.29 -13.33
C VAL A 388 9.62 13.75 -12.00
N ASP A 389 10.89 14.15 -11.98
CA ASP A 389 11.53 14.86 -10.85
C ASP A 389 11.86 16.28 -11.31
N VAL A 390 11.26 17.26 -10.65
CA VAL A 390 11.31 18.67 -11.06
C VAL A 390 11.53 19.59 -9.87
N ASP A 391 12.41 20.57 -10.04
CA ASP A 391 12.74 21.60 -9.05
C ASP A 391 12.42 22.99 -9.62
N PHE A 392 11.56 23.72 -8.92
CA PHE A 392 11.15 25.08 -9.24
C PHE A 392 11.68 26.07 -8.22
N THR A 393 12.30 27.17 -8.67
CA THR A 393 12.45 28.38 -7.84
C THR A 393 11.25 29.28 -8.10
N ILE A 394 10.55 29.66 -7.03
CA ILE A 394 9.37 30.53 -7.10
C ILE A 394 9.80 31.91 -7.65
N GLY A 395 9.08 32.36 -8.67
CA GLY A 395 9.24 33.68 -9.28
C GLY A 395 7.99 34.54 -9.08
N THR A 396 7.48 35.11 -10.16
CA THR A 396 6.28 35.98 -10.14
C THR A 396 4.99 35.26 -10.53
N ALA A 397 5.05 34.01 -10.96
CA ALA A 397 3.85 33.24 -11.34
C ALA A 397 2.91 33.09 -10.14
N SER A 398 1.60 33.22 -10.38
CA SER A 398 0.59 32.96 -9.35
C SER A 398 0.40 31.46 -9.11
N ASP A 399 0.62 30.67 -10.16
CA ASP A 399 0.46 29.22 -10.17
C ASP A 399 1.47 28.60 -11.13
N PHE A 400 2.01 27.43 -10.78
CA PHE A 400 2.92 26.68 -11.65
C PHE A 400 2.91 25.20 -11.31
N GLY A 401 3.36 24.36 -12.24
CA GLY A 401 3.49 22.93 -11.99
C GLY A 401 3.51 22.09 -13.26
N LEU A 402 2.91 20.90 -13.16
CA LEU A 402 2.81 19.94 -14.24
C LEU A 402 1.35 19.74 -14.65
N LYS A 403 1.11 19.70 -15.96
CA LYS A 403 -0.13 19.20 -16.55
C LYS A 403 0.17 17.89 -17.25
N ILE A 404 -0.50 16.83 -16.81
CA ILE A 404 -0.26 15.44 -17.18
C ILE A 404 -1.56 14.80 -17.65
N ALA A 405 -1.47 13.80 -18.55
CA ALA A 405 -2.63 13.12 -19.12
C ALA A 405 -3.69 14.11 -19.68
N GLN A 406 -3.26 15.27 -20.19
CA GLN A 406 -4.08 16.43 -20.64
C GLN A 406 -5.05 17.05 -19.63
N GLU A 407 -5.54 16.31 -18.64
CA GLU A 407 -6.66 16.75 -17.79
C GLU A 407 -6.27 16.83 -16.32
N VAL A 408 -5.14 16.21 -15.94
CA VAL A 408 -4.66 16.19 -14.56
C VAL A 408 -3.62 17.30 -14.35
N ILE A 409 -3.80 18.11 -13.31
CA ILE A 409 -2.89 19.19 -12.93
C ILE A 409 -2.32 18.89 -11.57
N VAL A 410 -1.00 18.83 -11.47
CA VAL A 410 -0.25 18.90 -10.22
C VAL A 410 0.35 20.29 -10.13
N GLY A 411 -0.32 21.19 -9.40
CA GLY A 411 0.02 22.61 -9.36
C GLY A 411 0.41 23.09 -7.96
N TYR A 412 1.09 24.22 -7.92
CA TYR A 412 1.43 24.92 -6.69
C TYR A 412 0.96 26.37 -6.78
N ASN A 413 0.04 26.73 -5.88
CA ASN A 413 -0.49 28.08 -5.76
C ASN A 413 0.37 28.90 -4.80
N VAL A 414 1.02 29.94 -5.31
CA VAL A 414 2.01 30.72 -4.55
C VAL A 414 1.37 31.54 -3.43
N GLN A 415 0.20 32.13 -3.68
CA GLN A 415 -0.46 32.98 -2.67
C GLN A 415 -0.98 32.18 -1.48
N LYS A 416 -1.47 30.96 -1.73
CA LYS A 416 -2.02 30.08 -0.69
C LYS A 416 -0.96 29.19 -0.03
N GLU A 417 0.23 29.11 -0.62
CA GLU A 417 1.24 28.10 -0.28
C GLU A 417 0.67 26.67 -0.31
N GLU A 418 -0.10 26.35 -1.35
CA GLU A 418 -0.80 25.08 -1.49
C GLU A 418 -0.32 24.33 -2.74
N LEU A 419 0.10 23.08 -2.55
CA LEU A 419 0.09 22.10 -3.62
C LEU A 419 -1.35 21.61 -3.85
N TYR A 420 -1.72 21.36 -5.09
CA TYR A 420 -2.97 20.70 -5.41
C TYR A 420 -2.85 19.67 -6.53
N ILE A 421 -3.72 18.65 -6.49
CA ILE A 421 -3.97 17.74 -7.62
C ILE A 421 -5.42 17.93 -8.06
N LYS A 422 -5.61 18.32 -9.32
CA LYS A 422 -6.92 18.42 -9.98
C LYS A 422 -7.01 17.34 -11.06
N ASP A 423 -8.01 16.48 -11.02
CA ASP A 423 -8.12 15.30 -11.91
C ASP A 423 -9.39 15.28 -12.79
N GLY A 424 -10.03 16.44 -12.97
CA GLY A 424 -11.25 16.59 -13.75
C GLY A 424 -12.54 16.33 -12.95
N HIS A 425 -12.47 15.60 -11.85
CA HIS A 425 -13.60 15.31 -10.96
C HIS A 425 -13.53 16.09 -9.65
N ASP A 426 -12.34 16.20 -9.07
CA ASP A 426 -12.13 16.87 -7.79
C ASP A 426 -10.79 17.61 -7.74
N ILE A 427 -10.56 18.36 -6.65
CA ILE A 427 -9.29 19.01 -6.34
C ILE A 427 -8.88 18.68 -4.91
N GLN A 428 -7.70 18.10 -4.75
CA GLN A 428 -7.07 17.83 -3.46
C GLN A 428 -6.04 18.91 -3.17
N HIS A 429 -6.09 19.51 -1.98
CA HIS A 429 -5.20 20.59 -1.56
C HIS A 429 -4.32 20.16 -0.40
N LEU A 430 -3.09 20.67 -0.37
CA LEU A 430 -2.12 20.41 0.68
C LEU A 430 -1.26 21.65 0.91
N LEU A 431 -1.27 22.19 2.13
CA LEU A 431 -0.35 23.26 2.51
C LEU A 431 1.10 22.75 2.41
N VAL A 432 1.94 23.46 1.66
CA VAL A 432 3.36 23.15 1.43
C VAL A 432 4.15 24.45 1.47
N SER A 433 4.97 24.60 2.50
CA SER A 433 5.89 25.72 2.59
C SER A 433 7.08 25.50 1.65
N PRO A 434 7.54 26.55 0.94
CA PRO A 434 8.76 26.47 0.14
C PRO A 434 10.00 26.24 1.00
N VAL A 435 10.98 25.50 0.47
CA VAL A 435 12.29 25.32 1.09
C VAL A 435 13.30 26.13 0.28
N ASP A 436 13.94 27.13 0.89
CA ASP A 436 14.86 28.05 0.20
C ASP A 436 14.26 28.69 -1.06
N ASN A 437 12.99 29.13 -0.96
CA ASN A 437 12.20 29.68 -2.07
C ASN A 437 11.99 28.70 -3.25
N LYS A 438 12.05 27.39 -2.96
CA LYS A 438 11.86 26.34 -3.96
C LYS A 438 10.74 25.36 -3.58
N ILE A 439 10.18 24.78 -4.63
CA ILE A 439 9.27 23.64 -4.55
C ILE A 439 9.85 22.54 -5.44
N ARG A 440 10.16 21.39 -4.83
CA ARG A 440 10.58 20.20 -5.57
C ARG A 440 9.46 19.18 -5.57
N LEU A 441 9.12 18.66 -6.74
CA LEU A 441 8.10 17.64 -6.92
C LEU A 441 8.70 16.43 -7.60
N GLN A 442 8.39 15.25 -7.07
CA GLN A 442 8.55 13.99 -7.76
C GLN A 442 7.14 13.44 -8.04
N VAL A 443 6.74 13.42 -9.31
CA VAL A 443 5.40 13.06 -9.76
C VAL A 443 5.48 11.75 -10.52
N LEU A 444 4.86 10.72 -9.97
CA LEU A 444 4.77 9.38 -10.53
C LEU A 444 3.36 9.21 -11.09
N LEU A 445 3.23 9.30 -12.41
CA LEU A 445 2.00 9.03 -13.16
C LEU A 445 2.05 7.60 -13.71
N ASP A 446 1.11 6.77 -13.28
CA ASP A 446 0.80 5.50 -13.94
C ASP A 446 -0.62 5.56 -14.55
N LYS A 447 -1.03 4.49 -15.23
CA LYS A 447 -2.24 4.44 -16.05
C LYS A 447 -3.51 4.79 -15.28
N SER A 448 -3.50 4.60 -13.96
CA SER A 448 -4.63 4.91 -13.08
C SER A 448 -4.26 5.50 -11.73
N SER A 449 -3.06 6.07 -11.57
CA SER A 449 -2.62 6.67 -10.31
C SER A 449 -1.66 7.83 -10.50
N VAL A 450 -1.65 8.74 -9.52
CA VAL A 450 -0.66 9.80 -9.36
C VAL A 450 -0.17 9.79 -7.93
N GLU A 451 1.14 9.65 -7.75
CA GLU A 451 1.82 9.84 -6.46
C GLU A 451 2.76 11.06 -6.55
N VAL A 452 2.61 12.01 -5.63
CA VAL A 452 3.41 13.24 -5.60
C VAL A 452 4.20 13.32 -4.30
N PHE A 453 5.52 13.27 -4.40
CA PHE A 453 6.45 13.47 -3.29
C PHE A 453 6.99 14.90 -3.32
N VAL A 454 6.83 15.61 -2.21
CA VAL A 454 7.12 17.03 -2.11
C VAL A 454 8.38 17.27 -1.31
N ASN A 455 9.24 18.18 -1.78
CA ASN A 455 10.43 18.66 -1.07
C ASN A 455 11.34 17.53 -0.54
N GLY A 456 11.57 16.50 -1.37
CA GLY A 456 12.38 15.36 -0.97
C GLY A 456 11.72 14.44 0.05
N GLY A 457 10.38 14.44 0.09
CA GLY A 457 9.59 13.45 0.81
C GLY A 457 8.93 13.93 2.08
N GLU A 458 8.96 15.23 2.35
CA GLU A 458 8.36 15.85 3.54
C GLU A 458 6.87 15.55 3.64
N LYS A 459 6.19 15.61 2.48
CA LYS A 459 4.78 15.28 2.35
C LYS A 459 4.57 14.49 1.06
N VAL A 460 3.57 13.61 1.09
CA VAL A 460 3.17 12.80 -0.06
C VAL A 460 1.67 12.91 -0.26
N LEU A 461 1.24 12.96 -1.51
CA LEU A 461 -0.16 12.93 -1.89
C LEU A 461 -0.37 11.88 -2.97
N THR A 462 -1.27 10.92 -2.70
CA THR A 462 -1.56 9.80 -3.60
C THR A 462 -3.02 9.72 -3.96
N THR A 463 -3.31 9.61 -5.26
CA THR A 463 -4.69 9.48 -5.74
C THR A 463 -4.78 8.54 -6.92
N LEU A 464 -5.95 7.93 -7.08
CA LEU A 464 -6.33 7.24 -8.30
C LEU A 464 -6.86 8.25 -9.31
N ILE A 465 -6.60 7.99 -10.60
CA ILE A 465 -7.16 8.75 -11.73
C ILE A 465 -7.59 7.76 -12.82
N PHE A 466 -8.52 8.14 -13.69
CA PHE A 466 -8.96 7.28 -14.79
C PHE A 466 -9.09 8.07 -16.09
N PRO A 467 -7.99 8.68 -16.57
CA PRO A 467 -8.03 9.52 -17.76
C PRO A 467 -8.45 8.70 -18.99
N ASP A 468 -9.07 9.37 -19.95
CA ASP A 468 -9.38 8.77 -21.24
C ASP A 468 -8.10 8.26 -21.93
N LYS A 469 -8.22 7.18 -22.71
CA LYS A 469 -7.07 6.57 -23.41
C LYS A 469 -6.31 7.56 -24.30
N ALA A 470 -7.01 8.54 -24.87
CA ALA A 470 -6.41 9.58 -25.72
C ALA A 470 -5.80 10.75 -24.91
N ALA A 471 -6.21 10.90 -23.65
CA ALA A 471 -5.76 11.96 -22.75
C ALA A 471 -4.34 11.62 -22.26
N THR A 472 -3.36 12.06 -23.04
CA THR A 472 -1.93 11.76 -22.88
C THR A 472 -1.11 13.03 -22.97
N GLY A 473 0.11 12.99 -22.47
CA GLY A 473 1.07 14.09 -22.61
C GLY A 473 1.51 14.66 -21.27
N LEU A 474 2.53 15.50 -21.35
CA LEU A 474 3.23 16.08 -20.22
C LEU A 474 3.65 17.51 -20.60
N SER A 475 3.33 18.47 -19.74
CA SER A 475 3.78 19.85 -19.89
C SER A 475 4.07 20.48 -18.53
N VAL A 476 4.99 21.44 -18.54
CA VAL A 476 5.21 22.36 -17.42
C VAL A 476 4.44 23.64 -17.70
N PHE A 477 3.80 24.23 -16.69
CA PHE A 477 3.08 25.48 -16.85
C PHE A 477 3.48 26.52 -15.81
N ALA A 478 3.27 27.78 -16.15
CA ALA A 478 3.32 28.92 -15.24
C ALA A 478 2.24 29.94 -15.65
N GLU A 479 1.42 30.35 -14.69
CA GLU A 479 0.31 31.27 -14.91
C GLU A 479 0.63 32.67 -14.35
N ASN A 480 0.22 33.70 -15.09
CA ASN A 480 0.30 35.12 -14.68
C ASN A 480 1.67 35.58 -14.17
N GLY A 481 2.75 35.06 -14.74
CA GLY A 481 4.11 35.43 -14.34
C GLY A 481 5.12 34.38 -14.77
N SER A 482 6.21 34.29 -14.01
CA SER A 482 7.31 33.40 -14.33
C SER A 482 7.71 32.50 -13.18
N VAL A 483 8.14 31.28 -13.50
CA VAL A 483 8.81 30.37 -12.57
C VAL A 483 10.13 29.92 -13.19
N LYS A 484 11.17 29.78 -12.38
CA LYS A 484 12.44 29.23 -12.85
C LYS A 484 12.45 27.72 -12.63
N LEU A 485 12.47 26.97 -13.72
CA LEU A 485 12.78 25.54 -13.71
C LEU A 485 14.29 25.39 -13.44
N ASN A 486 14.68 24.88 -12.28
CA ASN A 486 16.08 24.61 -11.96
C ASN A 486 16.60 23.36 -12.69
N GLY A 487 15.70 22.43 -12.99
CA GLY A 487 15.97 21.23 -13.76
C GLY A 487 14.75 20.32 -13.76
N LEU A 488 14.66 19.47 -14.78
CA LEU A 488 13.66 18.41 -14.86
C LEU A 488 14.30 17.15 -15.39
N LYS A 489 14.04 16.03 -14.72
CA LYS A 489 14.32 14.68 -15.19
C LYS A 489 12.99 13.96 -15.38
N GLY A 490 12.84 13.26 -16.50
CA GLY A 490 11.67 12.47 -16.80
C GLY A 490 12.05 11.07 -17.25
N TRP A 491 11.26 10.08 -16.88
CA TRP A 491 11.37 8.69 -17.35
C TRP A 491 10.02 8.22 -17.87
N ASN A 492 9.98 7.74 -19.11
CA ASN A 492 8.82 7.05 -19.67
C ASN A 492 8.94 5.56 -19.35
N LEU A 493 7.93 5.03 -18.68
CA LEU A 493 7.91 3.68 -18.10
C LEU A 493 6.98 2.71 -18.85
N GLU A 494 6.41 3.14 -19.97
CA GLU A 494 5.66 2.26 -20.88
C GLU A 494 6.57 1.32 -21.68
#